data_AF-A0A974BWQ6-F1
#
_entry.id   AF-A0A974BWQ6-F1
#
_cell.length_a   1.000
_cell.length_b   1.000
_cell.length_c   1.000
_cell.angle_alpha   90.00
_cell.angle_beta   90.00
_cell.angle_gamma   90.00
#
_symmetry.space_group_name_H-M   'P 1'
#
loop_
_entity.id
_entity.type
_entity.pdbx_description
1 polymer ?
#
loop_
_entity_poly.entity_id
_entity_poly.type
_entity_poly.pdbx_seq_one_letter_code
_entity_poly.pdbx_strand_id
1 'polypeptide(L)'
;MIVRSALPKTNKAGKFSCNSSRHGTCKYILYKDLVAIPNKQKVYTNRHYYSCASSNVVSMITCTRCSTGGRYIGETGRKLRTRMNHHRHTINTKSCDSMVQHFCNQNHSLQDTKTQIH
;
A
#
# COMPACT_ATOMS: atom_id res chain seq x y z
N MET A 1 19.60 -2.40 -8.19
CA MET A 1 19.81 -3.25 -7.00
C MET A 1 18.53 -4.07 -6.78
N ILE A 2 18.57 -5.38 -7.00
CA ILE A 2 17.44 -6.29 -6.75
C ILE A 2 17.64 -6.82 -5.34
N VAL A 3 16.78 -6.41 -4.40
CA VAL A 3 16.86 -6.89 -3.02
C VAL A 3 16.00 -8.16 -2.93
N ARG A 4 16.63 -9.28 -2.56
CA ARG A 4 15.90 -10.52 -2.26
C ARG A 4 15.23 -10.35 -0.92
N SER A 5 13.90 -10.31 -0.90
CA SER A 5 13.10 -10.32 0.31
C SER A 5 13.09 -11.74 0.89
N ALA A 6 13.58 -11.92 2.11
CA ALA A 6 13.41 -13.16 2.86
C ALA A 6 12.17 -13.04 3.76
N LEU A 7 11.22 -13.96 3.59
CA LEU A 7 9.93 -13.92 4.28
C LEU A 7 10.05 -14.53 5.70
N PRO A 8 9.51 -13.87 6.74
CA PRO A 8 9.37 -14.47 8.07
C PRO A 8 8.42 -15.67 8.03
N LYS A 9 8.83 -16.82 8.58
CA LYS A 9 7.98 -17.99 8.72
C LYS A 9 6.95 -17.75 9.84
N THR A 10 5.67 -17.55 9.51
CA THR A 10 4.58 -17.47 10.51
C THR A 10 3.47 -18.47 10.18
N ASN A 11 2.85 -19.04 11.23
CA ASN A 11 1.88 -20.15 11.13
C ASN A 11 0.40 -19.69 11.22
N LYS A 12 0.12 -18.41 10.91
CA LYS A 12 -1.25 -17.87 10.81
C LYS A 12 -1.34 -16.98 9.58
N ALA A 13 -2.06 -17.44 8.56
CA ALA A 13 -2.33 -16.67 7.35
C ALA A 13 -3.38 -15.57 7.64
N GLY A 14 -3.26 -14.42 6.99
CA GLY A 14 -4.27 -13.36 7.03
C GLY A 14 -3.71 -11.96 7.30
N LYS A 15 -4.46 -10.96 6.85
CA LYS A 15 -4.18 -9.54 7.10
C LYS A 15 -5.06 -8.98 8.22
N PHE A 16 -4.45 -8.38 9.24
CA PHE A 16 -5.19 -7.87 10.41
C PHE A 16 -5.18 -6.34 10.45
N SER A 17 -6.38 -5.76 10.64
CA SER A 17 -6.54 -4.32 10.78
C SER A 17 -5.71 -3.78 11.93
N CYS A 18 -4.96 -2.71 11.67
CA CYS A 18 -4.39 -1.95 12.76
C CYS A 18 -5.53 -1.16 13.44
N ASN A 19 -6.02 -1.65 14.59
CA ASN A 19 -7.05 -0.98 15.38
C ASN A 19 -6.55 0.26 16.15
N SER A 20 -5.39 0.80 15.79
CA SER A 20 -4.86 1.99 16.46
C SER A 20 -5.38 3.26 15.80
N SER A 21 -6.20 4.01 16.54
CA SER A 21 -6.65 5.37 16.19
C SER A 21 -5.48 6.35 15.97
N ARG A 22 -4.29 6.03 16.49
CA ARG A 22 -3.07 6.84 16.34
C ARG A 22 -2.48 6.79 14.93
N HIS A 23 -2.84 5.80 14.11
CA HIS A 23 -2.27 5.64 12.76
C HIS A 23 -3.26 6.09 11.67
N GLY A 24 -3.31 7.40 11.42
CA GLY A 24 -4.27 8.01 10.49
C GLY A 24 -4.20 7.56 9.02
N THR A 25 -3.21 6.76 8.62
CA THR A 25 -3.06 6.19 7.28
C THR A 25 -3.47 4.71 7.17
N CYS A 26 -3.65 4.02 8.30
CA CYS A 26 -4.01 2.60 8.30
C CYS A 26 -5.42 2.33 7.75
N LYS A 27 -6.31 3.33 7.80
CA LYS A 27 -7.65 3.27 7.21
C LYS A 27 -7.65 3.15 5.67
N TYR A 28 -6.54 3.46 5.02
CA TYR A 28 -6.38 3.33 3.57
C TYR A 28 -5.75 1.99 3.16
N ILE A 29 -5.36 1.16 4.12
CA ILE A 29 -4.81 -0.18 3.87
C ILE A 29 -5.95 -1.19 3.83
N LEU A 30 -6.01 -1.94 2.74
CA LEU A 30 -6.95 -3.02 2.54
C LEU A 30 -6.37 -4.35 3.05
N TYR A 31 -7.00 -4.88 4.08
CA TYR A 31 -6.69 -6.17 4.67
C TYR A 31 -7.49 -7.26 3.98
N LYS A 32 -7.22 -7.48 2.68
CA LYS A 32 -7.78 -8.58 1.90
C LYS A 32 -6.73 -9.64 1.63
N ASP A 33 -7.09 -10.91 1.81
CA ASP A 33 -6.20 -12.05 1.53
C ASP A 33 -6.02 -12.26 0.02
N LEU A 34 -6.93 -11.73 -0.79
CA LEU A 34 -6.88 -11.79 -2.24
C LEU A 34 -6.45 -10.44 -2.82
N VAL A 35 -5.39 -10.47 -3.65
CA VAL A 35 -4.96 -9.33 -4.45
C VAL A 35 -5.27 -9.64 -5.91
N ALA A 36 -6.28 -8.97 -6.47
CA ALA A 36 -6.60 -9.04 -7.88
C ALA A 36 -5.71 -8.08 -8.66
N ILE A 37 -5.01 -8.58 -9.68
CA ILE A 37 -4.36 -7.73 -10.68
C ILE A 37 -5.41 -7.44 -11.76
N PRO A 38 -5.78 -6.18 -12.04
CA PRO A 38 -6.68 -5.88 -13.14
C PRO A 38 -6.11 -6.36 -14.48
N ASN A 39 -6.98 -6.68 -15.43
CA ASN A 39 -6.65 -7.09 -16.81
C ASN A 39 -6.01 -8.48 -16.99
N LYS A 40 -5.59 -9.12 -15.90
CA LYS A 40 -5.28 -10.55 -15.89
C LYS A 40 -6.29 -11.12 -14.91
N GLN A 41 -7.16 -12.08 -15.26
CA GLN A 41 -8.10 -12.73 -14.33
C GLN A 41 -7.38 -13.58 -13.26
N LYS A 42 -6.25 -13.09 -12.74
CA LYS A 42 -5.32 -13.75 -11.85
C LYS A 42 -5.39 -13.06 -10.50
N VAL A 43 -5.89 -13.80 -9.54
CA VAL A 43 -5.97 -13.40 -8.14
C VAL A 43 -4.82 -14.08 -7.40
N TYR A 44 -4.08 -13.30 -6.63
CA TYR A 44 -3.00 -13.82 -5.79
C TYR A 44 -3.50 -13.93 -4.37
N THR A 45 -3.45 -15.15 -3.83
CA THR A 45 -3.70 -15.39 -2.41
C THR A 45 -2.46 -15.03 -1.63
N ASN A 46 -2.61 -14.13 -0.68
CA ASN A 46 -1.57 -13.78 0.25
C ASN A 46 -1.41 -14.92 1.27
N ARG A 47 -0.28 -15.63 1.20
CA ARG A 47 -0.01 -16.81 2.03
C ARG A 47 0.53 -16.45 3.41
N HIS A 48 0.80 -15.17 3.66
CA HIS A 48 1.56 -14.72 4.81
C HIS A 48 0.83 -13.64 5.60
N TYR A 49 1.26 -13.48 6.86
CA TYR A 49 0.76 -12.46 7.76
C TYR A 49 1.36 -11.09 7.40
N TYR A 50 0.51 -10.15 6.98
CA TYR A 50 0.92 -8.77 6.76
C TYR A 50 0.02 -7.77 7.47
N SER A 51 0.64 -6.74 8.05
CA SER A 51 -0.05 -5.61 8.66
C SER A 51 0.66 -4.31 8.31
N CYS A 52 0.13 -3.17 8.77
CA CYS A 52 0.80 -1.88 8.61
C CYS A 52 2.20 -1.84 9.26
N ALA A 53 2.50 -2.75 10.18
CA ALA A 53 3.79 -2.83 10.87
C ALA A 53 4.82 -3.69 10.12
N SER A 54 4.43 -4.40 9.06
CA SER A 54 5.32 -5.23 8.26
C SER A 54 6.33 -4.38 7.48
N SER A 55 7.57 -4.86 7.44
CA SER A 55 8.69 -4.35 6.64
C SER A 55 8.99 -5.30 5.48
N ASN A 56 9.78 -4.85 4.50
CA ASN A 56 10.16 -5.64 3.32
C ASN A 56 8.94 -6.14 2.54
N VAL A 57 7.95 -5.27 2.38
CA VAL A 57 6.70 -5.60 1.70
C VAL A 57 6.62 -4.92 0.34
N VAL A 58 6.01 -5.63 -0.61
CA VAL A 58 5.54 -5.05 -1.85
C VAL A 58 4.08 -4.64 -1.64
N SER A 59 3.74 -3.44 -2.09
CA SER A 59 2.36 -2.94 -1.98
C SER A 59 1.91 -2.30 -3.28
N MET A 60 0.63 -2.47 -3.58
CA MET A 60 -0.04 -1.80 -4.68
C MET A 60 -0.91 -0.68 -4.13
N ILE A 61 -0.62 0.55 -4.53
CA ILE A 61 -1.39 1.75 -4.25
C ILE A 61 -2.29 2.00 -5.45
N THR A 62 -3.60 2.15 -5.22
CA THR A 62 -4.60 2.38 -6.26
C THR A 62 -5.36 3.67 -5.97
N CYS A 63 -5.50 4.52 -6.99
CA CYS A 63 -6.40 5.66 -6.99
C CYS A 63 -7.83 5.21 -7.30
N THR A 64 -8.80 5.63 -6.48
CA THR A 64 -10.22 5.31 -6.69
C THR A 64 -10.95 6.32 -7.57
N ARG A 65 -10.37 7.49 -7.85
CA ARG A 65 -10.99 8.52 -8.72
C ARG A 65 -10.69 8.32 -10.19
N CYS A 66 -9.55 7.71 -10.52
CA CYS A 66 -9.16 7.49 -11.91
C CYS A 66 -10.07 6.45 -12.57
N SER A 67 -10.69 6.83 -13.69
CA SER A 67 -11.45 5.91 -14.55
C SER A 67 -10.60 4.75 -15.07
N THR A 68 -9.31 4.99 -15.34
CA THR A 68 -8.33 3.98 -15.73
C THR A 68 -7.65 3.29 -14.54
N GLY A 69 -8.00 3.67 -13.31
CA GLY A 69 -7.49 3.06 -12.09
C GLY A 69 -5.99 3.24 -11.90
N GLY A 70 -5.54 4.50 -11.82
CA GLY A 70 -4.14 4.89 -11.56
C GLY A 70 -3.53 4.05 -10.44
N ARG A 71 -2.45 3.35 -10.75
CA ARG A 71 -1.86 2.33 -9.89
C ARG A 71 -0.36 2.48 -9.82
N TYR A 72 0.17 2.15 -8.67
CA TYR A 72 1.59 2.15 -8.39
C TYR A 72 1.94 0.92 -7.56
N ILE A 73 2.97 0.19 -7.97
CA ILE A 73 3.54 -0.91 -7.19
C ILE A 73 4.82 -0.39 -6.56
N GLY A 74 4.90 -0.45 -5.23
CA GLY A 74 6.06 0.00 -4.48
C GLY A 74 6.55 -1.04 -3.51
N GLU A 75 7.87 -1.24 -3.50
CA GLU A 75 8.58 -1.98 -2.48
C GLU A 75 9.03 -1.03 -1.36
N THR A 76 9.01 -1.51 -0.11
CA THR A 76 9.59 -0.77 1.02
C THR A 76 10.29 -1.71 1.99
N GLY A 77 11.56 -1.42 2.29
CA GLY A 77 12.27 -2.05 3.41
C GLY A 77 11.85 -1.51 4.78
N ARG A 78 11.27 -0.30 4.82
CA ARG A 78 10.69 0.28 6.04
C ARG A 78 9.30 -0.30 6.31
N LYS A 79 8.83 -0.18 7.56
CA LYS A 79 7.45 -0.51 7.92
C LYS A 79 6.46 0.21 6.99
N LEU A 80 5.47 -0.51 6.48
CA LEU A 80 4.49 0.05 5.54
C LEU A 80 3.82 1.32 6.07
N ARG A 81 3.44 1.37 7.36
CA ARG A 81 2.87 2.56 8.01
C ARG A 81 3.75 3.79 7.86
N THR A 82 5.07 3.62 7.96
CA THR A 82 6.03 4.71 7.88
C THR A 82 6.10 5.24 6.45
N ARG A 83 6.08 4.33 5.47
CA ARG A 83 6.01 4.70 4.05
C ARG A 83 4.71 5.43 3.70
N MET A 84 3.57 4.94 4.19
CA MET A 84 2.26 5.57 4.00
C MET A 84 2.16 6.95 4.65
N ASN A 85 2.74 7.14 5.84
CA ASN A 85 2.81 8.45 6.48
C ASN A 85 3.69 9.44 5.69
N HIS A 86 4.79 8.96 5.12
CA HIS A 86 5.62 9.77 4.23
C HIS A 86 4.81 10.22 3.00
N HIS A 87 4.11 9.29 2.34
CA HIS A 87 3.23 9.62 1.22
C HIS A 87 2.14 10.63 1.59
N ARG A 88 1.50 10.47 2.75
CA ARG A 88 0.54 11.44 3.29
C ARG A 88 1.16 12.83 3.44
N HIS A 89 2.33 12.90 4.04
CA HIS A 89 3.02 14.18 4.23
C HIS A 89 3.36 14.83 2.88
N THR A 90 3.89 14.07 1.93
CA THR A 90 4.20 14.55 0.59
C THR A 90 2.97 15.10 -0.15
N ILE A 91 1.85 14.37 -0.13
CA ILE A 91 0.60 14.80 -0.76
C ILE A 91 0.10 16.10 -0.10
N ASN A 92 0.08 16.15 1.23
CA ASN A 92 -0.42 17.31 1.96
C ASN A 92 0.45 18.56 1.78
N THR A 93 1.76 18.39 1.66
CA THR A 93 2.72 19.50 1.48
C THR A 93 2.94 19.87 0.02
N LYS A 94 2.32 19.14 -0.93
CA LYS A 94 2.50 19.32 -2.38
C LYS A 94 3.97 19.28 -2.85
N SER A 95 4.86 18.65 -2.08
CA SER A 95 6.28 18.48 -2.40
C SER A 95 6.50 17.26 -3.31
N CYS A 96 5.98 17.33 -4.53
CA CYS A 96 5.70 16.13 -5.33
C CYS A 96 6.73 15.84 -6.41
N ASP A 97 7.95 15.51 -5.97
CA ASP A 97 9.03 14.92 -6.77
C ASP A 97 9.10 13.38 -6.61
N SER A 98 7.94 12.75 -6.35
CA SER A 98 7.89 11.36 -5.90
C SER A 98 6.81 10.53 -6.59
N MET A 99 6.84 9.22 -6.36
CA MET A 99 5.94 8.23 -6.97
C MET A 99 4.44 8.41 -6.64
N VAL A 100 4.07 9.36 -5.76
CA VAL A 100 2.68 9.78 -5.48
C VAL A 100 2.28 11.08 -6.20
N GLN A 101 3.09 11.56 -7.14
CA GLN A 101 2.86 12.80 -7.90
C GLN A 101 1.49 12.84 -8.60
N HIS A 102 0.98 11.68 -9.03
CA HIS A 102 -0.38 11.56 -9.56
C HIS A 102 -1.42 12.22 -8.64
N PHE A 103 -1.32 12.00 -7.33
CA PHE A 103 -2.27 12.56 -6.37
C PHE A 103 -2.15 14.07 -6.27
N CYS A 104 -0.93 14.60 -6.33
CA CYS A 104 -0.68 16.03 -6.25
C CYS A 104 -1.16 16.80 -7.48
N ASN A 105 -0.95 16.23 -8.67
CA ASN A 105 -1.19 16.93 -9.94
C ASN A 105 -2.65 16.88 -10.39
N GLN A 106 -3.42 15.87 -9.96
CA GLN A 106 -4.81 15.68 -10.41
C GLN A 106 -5.86 16.10 -9.38
N ASN A 107 -5.49 16.92 -8.39
CA ASN A 107 -6.37 17.28 -7.27
C ASN A 107 -6.97 16.07 -6.54
N HIS A 108 -6.27 14.94 -6.55
CA HIS A 108 -6.69 13.77 -5.79
C HIS A 108 -6.08 13.82 -4.39
N SER A 109 -6.74 13.19 -3.44
CA SER A 109 -6.32 13.20 -2.04
C SER A 109 -5.89 11.81 -1.59
N LEU A 110 -5.33 11.77 -0.38
CA LEU A 110 -5.07 10.51 0.30
C LEU A 110 -6.37 9.69 0.52
N GLN A 111 -7.54 10.34 0.54
CA GLN A 111 -8.83 9.64 0.67
C GLN A 111 -9.15 8.77 -0.54
N ASP A 112 -8.59 9.14 -1.70
CA ASP A 112 -8.76 8.42 -2.94
C ASP A 112 -7.75 7.28 -3.10
N THR A 113 -7.06 6.93 -2.01
CA THR A 113 -5.99 5.92 -2.01
C THR A 113 -6.45 4.62 -1.36
N LYS A 114 -6.22 3.49 -2.04
CA LYS A 114 -6.34 2.14 -1.49
C LYS A 114 -5.01 1.41 -1.61
N THR A 115 -4.49 0.88 -0.51
CA THR A 115 -3.21 0.17 -0.47
C THR A 115 -3.43 -1.31 -0.19
N GLN A 116 -2.92 -2.19 -1.05
CA GLN A 116 -2.95 -3.64 -0.87
C GLN A 116 -1.53 -4.17 -0.72
N ILE A 117 -1.29 -4.97 0.32
CA ILE A 117 0.01 -5.63 0.55
C ILE A 117 0.06 -6.95 -0.25
N HIS A 118 1.17 -7.24 -0.90
CA HIS A 118 1.44 -8.54 -1.53
C HIS A 118 2.54 -9.27 -0.74
#